data_AF-A0AAW0Z7Q0-F1
#
_entry.id   AF-A0AAW0Z7Q0-F1
#
_cell.length_a   1.000
_cell.length_b   1.000
_cell.length_c   1.000
_cell.angle_alpha   90.00
_cell.angle_beta   90.00
_cell.angle_gamma   90.00
#
_symmetry.space_group_name_H-M   'P 1'
#
loop_
_entity.id
_entity.type
_entity.pdbx_description
1 polymer ?
#
loop_
_entity_poly.entity_id
_entity_poly.type
_entity_poly.pdbx_seq_one_letter_code
_entity_poly.pdbx_strand_id
1 'polypeptide(L)'
;MSSDKNDDKSISLTSIFMKLVGLWMAGNRSEQRVRDITVGYTLIAILFAMWVQSTDMYYSWGDFSACLFTACNMLSLTMPFIKILVLLAHKEDFFRLILYLQRKFLRADYDSYERQIVIGFKRKCTFFIYFFTLFTLATVVSYIVNPLIGKSRLVKI
;
A
#
# COMPACT_ATOMS: atom_id res chain seq x y z
N MET A 1 17.74 25.86 -11.72
CA MET A 1 16.91 25.22 -12.76
C MET A 1 17.62 23.93 -13.14
N SER A 2 17.41 22.80 -12.47
CA SER A 2 16.37 21.81 -12.75
C SER A 2 16.39 20.73 -11.65
N SER A 3 15.56 20.87 -10.60
CA SER A 3 15.38 19.84 -9.57
C SER A 3 13.93 19.75 -9.10
N ASP A 4 12.99 20.09 -9.99
CA ASP A 4 11.56 20.17 -9.67
C ASP A 4 10.78 18.96 -10.22
N LYS A 5 11.25 18.36 -11.33
CA LYS A 5 10.52 17.30 -12.04
C LYS A 5 10.49 15.92 -11.37
N ASN A 6 11.46 15.62 -10.50
CA ASN A 6 11.52 14.31 -9.81
C ASN A 6 10.82 14.31 -8.45
N ASP A 7 10.76 15.47 -7.79
CA ASP A 7 10.13 15.61 -6.47
C ASP A 7 8.60 15.46 -6.55
N ASP A 8 7.99 15.94 -7.63
CA ASP A 8 6.55 15.79 -7.88
C ASP A 8 6.14 14.33 -8.11
N LYS A 9 7.05 13.47 -8.61
CA LYS A 9 6.71 12.09 -8.98
C LYS A 9 6.36 11.23 -7.76
N SER A 10 7.12 11.37 -6.67
CA SER A 10 6.90 10.64 -5.42
C SER A 10 5.64 11.09 -4.70
N ILE A 11 5.41 12.40 -4.67
CA ILE A 11 4.22 13.00 -4.08
C ILE A 11 2.98 12.63 -4.91
N SER A 12 3.07 12.68 -6.24
CA SER A 12 2.00 12.24 -7.15
C SER A 12 1.68 10.76 -6.98
N LEU A 13 2.71 9.91 -6.92
CA LEU A 13 2.53 8.48 -6.69
C LEU A 13 1.90 8.18 -5.32
N THR A 14 2.36 8.87 -4.27
CA THR A 14 1.77 8.77 -2.92
C THR A 14 0.31 9.23 -2.91
N SER A 15 -0.01 10.29 -3.65
CA SER A 15 -1.37 10.79 -3.86
C SER A 15 -2.25 9.77 -4.59
N ILE A 16 -1.72 9.06 -5.59
CA ILE A 16 -2.41 7.95 -6.27
C ILE A 16 -2.66 6.79 -5.29
N PHE A 17 -1.66 6.39 -4.50
CA PHE A 17 -1.84 5.37 -3.47
C PHE A 17 -2.88 5.78 -2.42
N MET A 18 -2.89 7.03 -1.98
CA MET A 18 -3.91 7.55 -1.07
C MET A 18 -5.31 7.53 -1.70
N LYS A 19 -5.43 7.85 -3.01
CA LYS A 19 -6.70 7.70 -3.75
C LYS A 19 -7.18 6.25 -3.79
N LEU A 20 -6.27 5.29 -4.04
CA LEU A 20 -6.60 3.87 -4.08
C LEU A 20 -7.12 3.36 -2.73
N VAL A 21 -6.58 3.87 -1.63
CA VAL A 21 -7.03 3.54 -0.26
C VAL A 21 -8.29 4.33 0.14
N GLY A 22 -8.76 5.28 -0.70
CA GLY A 22 -9.93 6.12 -0.42
C GLY A 22 -9.66 7.29 0.54
N LEU A 23 -8.38 7.60 0.80
CA LEU A 23 -7.92 8.69 1.66
C LEU A 23 -7.84 10.02 0.90
N TRP A 24 -8.96 10.46 0.32
CA TRP A 24 -9.03 11.76 -0.37
C TRP A 24 -9.95 12.73 0.36
N MET A 25 -9.57 14.01 0.41
CA MET A 25 -10.44 15.07 0.94
C MET A 25 -11.39 15.51 -0.17
N ALA A 26 -12.63 15.02 -0.09
CA ALA A 26 -13.71 15.44 -0.96
C ALA A 26 -14.11 16.88 -0.63
N GLY A 27 -13.98 17.79 -1.60
CA GLY A 27 -14.45 19.16 -1.46
C GLY A 27 -15.94 19.31 -1.80
N ASN A 28 -16.50 18.31 -2.51
CA ASN A 28 -17.85 18.38 -3.08
C ASN A 28 -18.74 17.19 -2.66
N ARG A 29 -20.07 17.40 -2.62
CA ARG A 29 -21.06 16.35 -2.23
C ARG A 29 -21.02 15.10 -3.11
N SER A 30 -20.61 15.22 -4.38
CA SER A 30 -20.41 14.10 -5.31
C SER A 30 -19.12 13.34 -5.03
N GLU A 31 -18.02 14.06 -4.80
CA GLU A 31 -16.72 13.48 -4.44
C GLU A 31 -16.77 12.74 -3.10
N GLN A 32 -17.60 13.20 -2.17
CA GLN A 32 -17.78 12.56 -0.86
C GLN A 32 -18.45 11.20 -1.00
N ARG A 33 -19.41 11.05 -1.94
CA ARG A 33 -20.05 9.76 -2.25
C ARG A 33 -19.09 8.81 -2.94
N VAL A 34 -18.32 9.27 -3.93
CA VAL A 34 -17.31 8.42 -4.60
C VAL A 34 -16.28 7.91 -3.59
N ARG A 35 -15.84 8.77 -2.66
CA ARG A 35 -14.92 8.36 -1.58
C ARG A 35 -15.50 7.24 -0.72
N ASP A 36 -16.73 7.41 -0.26
CA ASP A 36 -17.37 6.44 0.64
C ASP A 36 -17.58 5.08 -0.06
N ILE A 37 -17.93 5.12 -1.35
CA ILE A 37 -18.02 3.92 -2.20
C ILE A 37 -16.64 3.26 -2.35
N THR A 38 -15.57 4.01 -2.61
CA THR A 38 -14.22 3.45 -2.74
C THR A 38 -13.73 2.82 -1.44
N VAL A 39 -13.97 3.48 -0.29
CA VAL A 39 -13.62 2.92 1.03
C VAL A 39 -14.46 1.68 1.35
N GLY A 40 -15.76 1.70 1.04
CA GLY A 40 -16.62 0.53 1.18
C GLY A 40 -16.14 -0.64 0.31
N TYR A 41 -15.78 -0.37 -0.95
CA TYR A 41 -15.23 -1.36 -1.87
C TYR A 41 -13.92 -1.98 -1.35
N THR A 42 -12.99 -1.16 -0.86
CA THR A 42 -11.71 -1.67 -0.33
C THR A 42 -11.93 -2.50 0.93
N LEU A 43 -12.83 -2.10 1.83
CA LEU A 43 -13.19 -2.89 3.02
C LEU A 43 -13.80 -4.24 2.64
N ILE A 44 -14.78 -4.26 1.71
CA ILE A 44 -15.42 -5.49 1.24
C ILE A 44 -14.39 -6.41 0.58
N ALA A 45 -13.49 -5.87 -0.25
CA ALA A 45 -12.44 -6.66 -0.91
C ALA A 45 -11.49 -7.30 0.11
N ILE A 46 -11.13 -6.58 1.18
CA ILE A 46 -10.24 -7.14 2.22
C ILE A 46 -10.97 -8.20 3.05
N LEU A 47 -12.25 -7.98 3.41
CA LEU A 47 -13.05 -8.99 4.09
C LEU A 47 -13.19 -10.27 3.25
N PHE A 48 -13.38 -10.13 1.94
CA PHE A 48 -13.42 -11.25 1.01
C PHE A 48 -12.07 -11.99 0.95
N ALA A 49 -10.95 -11.26 0.88
CA ALA A 49 -9.62 -11.86 0.89
C ALA A 49 -9.36 -12.66 2.19
N MET A 50 -9.76 -12.10 3.33
CA MET A 50 -9.64 -12.74 4.64
C MET A 50 -10.48 -14.01 4.72
N TRP A 51 -11.72 -13.97 4.19
CA TRP A 51 -12.59 -15.13 4.09
C TRP A 51 -12.00 -16.27 3.24
N VAL A 52 -11.45 -15.94 2.07
CA VAL A 52 -10.79 -16.92 1.19
C VAL A 52 -9.64 -17.59 1.92
N GLN A 53 -8.85 -16.83 2.67
CA GLN A 53 -7.68 -17.35 3.37
C GLN A 53 -8.05 -18.17 4.62
N SER A 54 -9.17 -17.84 5.30
CA SER A 54 -9.76 -18.71 6.34
C SER A 54 -10.25 -20.03 5.77
N THR A 55 -10.80 -20.02 4.56
CA THR A 55 -11.29 -21.23 3.87
C THR A 55 -10.12 -22.13 3.45
N ASP A 56 -9.03 -21.54 2.96
CA ASP A 56 -7.79 -22.25 2.62
C ASP A 56 -7.19 -22.96 3.85
N MET A 57 -7.17 -22.28 5.00
CA MET A 57 -6.72 -22.85 6.26
C MET A 57 -7.62 -24.00 6.75
N TYR A 58 -8.94 -23.90 6.56
CA TYR A 58 -9.89 -24.95 6.92
C TYR A 58 -9.68 -26.22 6.07
N TYR A 59 -9.41 -26.06 4.77
CA TYR A 59 -9.19 -27.19 3.87
C TYR A 59 -7.80 -27.84 4.06
N SER A 60 -6.80 -27.04 4.43
CA SER A 60 -5.42 -27.51 4.67
C SER A 60 -5.17 -28.08 6.07
N TRP A 61 -6.22 -28.25 6.90
CA TRP A 61 -6.11 -28.74 8.28
C TRP A 61 -5.48 -30.13 8.41
N GLY A 62 -5.47 -30.93 7.33
CA GLY A 62 -4.88 -32.27 7.29
C GLY A 62 -3.35 -32.30 7.40
N ASP A 63 -2.65 -31.24 6.99
CA ASP A 63 -1.19 -31.16 7.01
C ASP A 63 -0.71 -30.03 7.93
N PHE A 64 -0.13 -30.38 9.08
CA PHE A 64 0.30 -29.43 10.11
C PHE A 64 1.29 -28.37 9.59
N SER A 65 2.20 -28.74 8.69
CA SER A 65 3.17 -27.82 8.09
C SER A 65 2.50 -26.80 7.16
N ALA A 66 1.56 -27.24 6.32
CA ALA A 66 0.81 -26.37 5.42
C ALA A 66 -0.15 -25.45 6.20
N CYS A 67 -0.74 -25.95 7.29
CA CYS A 67 -1.54 -25.16 8.20
C CYS A 67 -0.72 -24.04 8.89
N LEU A 68 0.48 -24.35 9.39
CA LEU A 68 1.37 -23.35 10.01
C LEU A 68 1.80 -22.27 9.02
N PHE A 69 2.15 -22.66 7.79
CA PHE A 69 2.49 -21.70 6.73
C PHE A 69 1.32 -20.75 6.42
N THR A 70 0.11 -21.31 6.30
CA THR A 70 -1.12 -20.54 6.02
C THR A 70 -1.48 -19.61 7.18
N ALA A 71 -1.33 -20.07 8.44
CA ALA A 71 -1.55 -19.26 9.63
C ALA A 71 -0.55 -18.09 9.74
N CYS A 72 0.73 -18.32 9.45
CA CYS A 72 1.74 -17.26 9.39
C CYS A 72 1.39 -16.21 8.33
N ASN A 73 0.92 -16.65 7.15
CA ASN A 73 0.49 -15.75 6.09
C ASN A 73 -0.73 -14.92 6.50
N MET A 74 -1.70 -15.53 7.19
CA MET A 74 -2.87 -14.85 7.78
C MET A 74 -2.47 -13.76 8.78
N LEU A 75 -1.56 -14.07 9.71
CA LEU A 75 -1.03 -13.10 10.67
C LEU A 75 -0.33 -11.93 9.95
N SER A 76 0.45 -12.24 8.91
CA SER A 76 1.15 -11.25 8.10
C SER A 76 0.20 -10.30 7.36
N LEU A 77 -0.97 -10.77 6.91
CA LEU A 77 -2.00 -9.97 6.24
C LEU A 77 -2.92 -9.22 7.22
N THR A 78 -3.10 -9.73 8.43
CA THR A 78 -3.89 -9.06 9.48
C THR A 78 -3.22 -7.76 9.95
N MET A 79 -1.88 -7.72 10.01
CA MET A 79 -1.10 -6.53 10.39
C MET A 79 -1.36 -5.28 9.52
N PRO A 80 -1.22 -5.34 8.17
CA PRO A 80 -1.54 -4.21 7.31
C PRO A 80 -3.04 -3.90 7.30
N PHE A 81 -3.92 -4.90 7.49
CA PHE A 81 -5.36 -4.64 7.60
C PHE A 81 -5.71 -3.76 8.79
N ILE A 82 -5.20 -4.07 9.98
CA ILE A 82 -5.40 -3.24 11.18
C ILE A 82 -4.84 -1.83 10.95
N LYS A 83 -3.66 -1.71 10.33
CA LYS A 83 -3.09 -0.38 9.98
C LYS A 83 -4.03 0.41 9.06
N ILE A 84 -4.62 -0.22 8.05
CA ILE A 84 -5.58 0.44 7.15
C ILE A 84 -6.82 0.88 7.92
N LEU A 85 -7.37 0.05 8.81
CA LEU A 85 -8.52 0.40 9.65
C LEU A 85 -8.23 1.60 10.56
N VAL A 86 -7.11 1.58 11.27
CA VAL A 86 -6.68 2.69 12.14
C VAL A 86 -6.50 3.97 11.33
N LEU A 87 -5.90 3.87 10.15
CA LEU A 87 -5.66 5.01 9.28
C LEU A 87 -6.97 5.56 8.69
N LEU A 88 -7.95 4.69 8.38
CA LEU A 88 -9.30 5.11 7.98
C LEU A 88 -10.07 5.77 9.14
N ALA A 89 -9.93 5.26 10.37
CA ALA A 89 -10.56 5.83 11.56
C ALA A 89 -10.01 7.24 11.86
N HIS A 90 -8.68 7.42 11.74
CA HIS A 90 -8.00 8.70 11.96
C HIS A 90 -7.71 9.47 10.66
N LYS A 91 -8.49 9.23 9.60
CA LYS A 91 -8.23 9.81 8.26
C LYS A 91 -8.15 11.34 8.27
N GLU A 92 -8.90 12.00 9.14
CA GLU A 92 -8.93 13.47 9.23
C GLU A 92 -7.63 14.03 9.83
N ASP A 93 -7.14 13.40 10.89
CA ASP A 93 -5.87 13.76 11.53
C ASP A 93 -4.69 13.45 10.62
N PHE A 94 -4.72 12.30 9.94
CA PHE A 94 -3.73 11.92 8.95
C PHE A 94 -3.68 12.93 7.79
N PHE A 95 -4.84 13.36 7.30
CA PHE A 95 -4.89 14.38 6.25
C PHE A 95 -4.40 15.75 6.72
N ARG A 96 -4.73 16.14 7.95
CA ARG A 96 -4.19 17.36 8.57
C ARG A 96 -2.66 17.31 8.63
N LEU A 97 -2.09 16.15 9.01
CA LEU A 97 -0.65 15.94 9.05
C LEU A 97 -0.02 16.07 7.66
N ILE A 98 -0.62 15.49 6.62
CA ILE A 98 -0.14 15.62 5.24
C ILE A 98 -0.18 17.07 4.77
N LEU A 99 -1.28 17.78 5.01
CA LEU A 99 -1.40 19.20 4.66
C LEU A 99 -0.39 20.06 5.40
N TYR A 100 -0.12 19.74 6.67
CA TYR A 100 0.87 20.43 7.48
C TYR A 100 2.28 20.18 6.92
N LEU A 101 2.62 18.92 6.61
CA LEU A 101 3.89 18.56 5.98
C LEU A 101 4.05 19.28 4.64
N GLN A 102 3.03 19.30 3.80
CA GLN A 102 3.11 19.95 2.49
C GLN A 102 3.25 21.47 2.60
N ARG A 103 2.49 22.12 3.49
CA ARG A 103 2.56 23.58 3.61
C ARG A 103 3.80 24.07 4.34
N LYS A 104 4.22 23.38 5.39
CA LYS A 104 5.31 23.83 6.25
C LYS A 104 6.65 23.19 5.92
N PHE A 105 6.67 21.96 5.42
CA PHE A 105 7.89 21.22 5.16
C PHE A 105 8.29 21.21 3.67
N LEU A 106 7.32 21.31 2.75
CA LEU A 106 7.63 21.34 1.30
C LEU A 106 7.69 22.75 0.72
N ARG A 107 7.12 23.76 1.39
CA ARG A 107 7.09 25.17 0.95
C ARG A 107 7.80 26.15 1.90
N ALA A 108 8.53 25.66 2.90
CA ALA A 108 9.34 26.53 3.74
C ALA A 108 10.55 27.08 2.96
N ASP A 109 10.94 28.30 3.30
CA ASP A 109 12.15 28.93 2.78
C ASP A 109 13.34 28.36 3.56
N TYR A 110 14.08 27.46 2.91
CA TYR A 110 15.19 26.72 3.50
C TYR A 110 16.51 27.34 3.08
N ASP A 111 17.45 27.44 4.02
CA ASP A 111 18.82 27.80 3.68
C ASP A 111 19.45 26.76 2.72
N SER A 112 20.48 27.18 1.99
CA SER A 112 21.23 26.36 1.04
C SER A 112 21.70 25.00 1.61
N TYR A 113 22.01 24.93 2.91
CA TYR A 113 22.37 23.69 3.60
C TYR A 113 21.14 22.81 3.91
N GLU A 114 20.10 23.38 4.51
CA GLU A 114 18.87 22.65 4.87
C GLU A 114 18.16 22.08 3.64
N ARG A 115 18.20 22.83 2.53
CA ARG A 115 17.63 22.40 1.25
C ARG A 115 18.29 21.11 0.72
N GLN A 116 19.61 20.96 0.87
CA GLN A 116 20.30 19.74 0.46
C GLN A 116 19.86 18.52 1.29
N ILE A 117 19.63 18.70 2.59
CA ILE A 117 19.14 17.65 3.47
C ILE A 117 17.73 17.22 3.06
N VAL A 118 16.82 18.17 2.81
CA VAL A 118 15.45 17.89 2.38
C VAL A 118 15.42 17.12 1.04
N ILE A 119 16.23 17.54 0.06
CA ILE A 119 16.34 16.85 -1.24
C ILE A 119 16.90 15.42 -1.05
N GLY A 120 17.91 15.25 -0.19
CA GLY A 120 18.45 13.94 0.15
C GLY A 120 17.41 12.99 0.75
N PHE A 121 16.62 13.49 1.70
CA PHE A 121 15.53 12.74 2.33
C PHE A 121 14.44 12.37 1.33
N LYS A 122 13.99 13.32 0.48
CA LYS A 122 13.02 13.05 -0.58
C LYS A 122 13.51 11.95 -1.52
N ARG A 123 14.76 12.01 -1.98
CA ARG A 123 15.33 10.97 -2.86
C ARG A 123 15.31 9.59 -2.22
N LYS A 124 15.65 9.49 -0.94
CA LYS A 124 15.58 8.24 -0.17
C LYS A 124 14.14 7.74 -0.05
N CYS A 125 13.19 8.61 0.28
CA CYS A 125 11.77 8.27 0.37
C CYS A 125 11.23 7.73 -0.97
N THR A 126 11.53 8.40 -2.08
CA THR A 126 11.15 7.95 -3.43
C THR A 126 11.75 6.57 -3.75
N PHE A 127 13.03 6.37 -3.43
CA PHE A 127 13.68 5.08 -3.63
C PHE A 127 13.00 3.96 -2.83
N PHE A 128 12.67 4.21 -1.56
CA PHE A 128 11.94 3.24 -0.73
C PHE A 128 10.57 2.90 -1.31
N ILE A 129 9.77 3.89 -1.71
CA ILE A 129 8.44 3.65 -2.31
C ILE A 129 8.56 2.76 -3.55
N TYR A 130 9.51 3.06 -4.43
CA TYR A 130 9.73 2.25 -5.63
C TYR A 130 10.18 0.83 -5.29
N PHE A 131 11.13 0.69 -4.35
CA PHE A 131 11.64 -0.60 -3.92
C PHE A 131 10.54 -1.49 -3.32
N PHE A 132 9.70 -0.93 -2.42
CA PHE A 132 8.56 -1.65 -1.86
C PHE A 132 7.55 -2.05 -2.93
N THR A 133 7.24 -1.15 -3.87
CA THR A 133 6.31 -1.44 -4.97
C THR A 133 6.82 -2.59 -5.84
N LEU A 134 8.12 -2.57 -6.18
CA LEU A 134 8.76 -3.63 -6.96
C LEU A 134 8.73 -4.96 -6.21
N PHE A 135 8.98 -4.96 -4.90
CA PHE A 135 8.93 -6.16 -4.08
C PHE A 135 7.52 -6.76 -4.01
N THR A 136 6.49 -5.92 -3.87
CA THR A 136 5.10 -6.37 -3.94
C THR A 136 4.77 -6.97 -5.30
N LEU A 137 5.17 -6.32 -6.40
CA LEU A 137 4.97 -6.84 -7.74
C LEU A 137 5.70 -8.16 -7.96
N ALA A 138 6.95 -8.28 -7.52
CA ALA A 138 7.74 -9.51 -7.60
C ALA A 138 7.09 -10.66 -6.82
N THR A 139 6.47 -10.36 -5.68
CA THR A 139 5.70 -11.33 -4.88
C THR A 139 4.49 -11.83 -5.65
N VAL A 140 3.69 -10.93 -6.24
CA VAL A 140 2.52 -11.29 -7.05
C VAL A 140 2.93 -12.14 -8.26
N VAL A 141 3.99 -11.75 -8.97
CA VAL A 141 4.51 -12.54 -10.09
C VAL A 141 4.98 -13.91 -9.63
N SER A 142 5.69 -14.01 -8.51
CA SER A 142 6.12 -15.29 -7.93
C SER A 142 4.95 -16.22 -7.62
N TYR A 143 3.86 -15.67 -7.06
CA TYR A 143 2.64 -16.45 -6.81
C TYR A 143 1.96 -16.95 -8.09
N ILE A 144 1.99 -16.17 -9.18
CA ILE A 144 1.43 -16.58 -10.49
C ILE A 144 2.33 -17.60 -11.19
N VAL A 145 3.66 -17.45 -11.07
CA VAL A 145 4.65 -18.31 -11.74
C VAL A 145 4.78 -19.68 -11.06
N ASN A 146 4.65 -19.76 -9.73
CA ASN A 146 4.73 -21.03 -9.00
C ASN A 146 3.82 -22.15 -9.56
N PRO A 147 2.51 -21.93 -9.79
CA PRO A 147 1.65 -22.95 -10.37
C PRO A 147 1.97 -23.25 -11.84
N LEU A 148 2.56 -22.32 -12.60
CA LEU A 148 2.98 -22.55 -13.98
C LEU A 148 4.20 -23.47 -14.05
N ILE A 149 5.19 -23.25 -13.19
CA ILE A 149 6.37 -24.12 -13.10
C ILE A 149 5.97 -25.52 -12.61
N GLY A 150 5.11 -25.60 -11.59
CA GLY A 150 4.57 -26.88 -11.09
C GLY A 150 3.86 -27.69 -12.18
N LYS A 151 3.00 -27.05 -12.99
CA LYS A 151 2.34 -27.69 -14.12
C LYS A 151 3.31 -28.09 -15.23
N SER A 152 4.29 -27.25 -15.57
CA SER A 152 5.31 -27.58 -16.59
C SER A 152 6.22 -28.74 -16.19
N ARG A 153 6.39 -28.99 -14.88
CA ARG A 153 7.16 -30.10 -14.33
C ARG A 153 6.37 -31.42 -14.32
N LEU A 154 5.03 -31.39 -14.22
CA LEU A 154 4.16 -32.56 -14.32
C LEU A 154 3.86 -33.03 -15.76
N VAL A 155 3.99 -32.17 -16.77
CA VAL A 155 3.80 -32.55 -18.19
C VAL A 155 5.05 -33.25 -18.78
N LYS A 156 6.16 -33.29 -18.03
CA LYS A 156 7.43 -33.92 -18.44
C LYS A 156 7.72 -35.27 -17.78
N ILE A 157 6.80 -35.80 -16.97
CA ILE A 157 6.86 -37.15 -16.36
C ILE A 157 5.76 -37.98 -17.00
#